data_AF-A0A817ZSR5-F1
#
_entry.id   AF-A0A817ZSR5-F1
#
_cell.length_a   1.000
_cell.length_b   1.000
_cell.length_c   1.000
_cell.angle_alpha   90.00
_cell.angle_beta   90.00
_cell.angle_gamma   90.00
#
_symmetry.space_group_name_H-M   'P 1'
#
loop_
_entity.id
_entity.type
_entity.pdbx_description
1 polymer ?
#
loop_
_entity_poly.entity_id
_entity_poly.type
_entity_poly.pdbx_seq_one_letter_code
_entity_poly.pdbx_strand_id
1 'polypeptide(L)'
;MSAEEAQAYHATQIDVFSKTNADMVSGLTLTYPAEAIGIARAAKAVGMPVVISFTLETDGRLPTGQTLKEAIELVDQATQNTPAYYMIGFMELEVIVQKKSHAELNEAKELDEGDPVEFGEDNRALLNMLKNLNTIGGCCGTNHRHIEEICKACINVFNQLKRVNHDEIQSTASIKTD
;
A
#
# COMPACT_ATOMS: atom_id res chain seq x y z
N MET A 1 -7.03 -20.65 2.08
CA MET A 1 -8.39 -20.08 2.02
C MET A 1 -8.68 -19.67 0.59
N SER A 2 -9.82 -20.07 0.02
CA SER A 2 -10.27 -19.61 -1.31
C SER A 2 -10.77 -18.17 -1.26
N ALA A 3 -11.00 -17.55 -2.42
CA ALA A 3 -11.56 -16.20 -2.47
C ALA A 3 -12.99 -16.14 -1.92
N GLU A 4 -13.78 -17.18 -2.14
CA GLU A 4 -15.15 -17.29 -1.65
C GLU A 4 -15.18 -17.47 -0.12
N GLU A 5 -14.28 -18.29 0.42
CA GLU A 5 -14.10 -18.45 1.87
C GLU A 5 -13.66 -17.12 2.51
N ALA A 6 -12.69 -16.43 1.90
CA ALA A 6 -12.22 -15.13 2.38
C ALA A 6 -13.33 -14.08 2.34
N GLN A 7 -14.11 -14.03 1.25
CA GLN A 7 -15.26 -13.13 1.15
C GLN A 7 -16.26 -13.36 2.27
N ALA A 8 -16.64 -14.62 2.51
CA ALA A 8 -17.57 -14.97 3.59
C ALA A 8 -17.01 -14.61 4.96
N TYR A 9 -15.71 -14.85 5.18
CA TYR A 9 -15.03 -14.55 6.44
C TYR A 9 -15.01 -13.04 6.76
N HIS A 10 -14.67 -12.19 5.79
CA HIS A 10 -14.53 -10.75 6.01
C HIS A 10 -15.85 -9.97 5.88
N ALA A 11 -16.89 -10.53 5.26
CA ALA A 11 -18.17 -9.85 5.00
C ALA A 11 -18.76 -9.22 6.26
N THR A 12 -18.82 -9.96 7.37
CA THR A 12 -19.41 -9.44 8.63
C THR A 12 -18.62 -8.26 9.19
N GLN A 13 -17.29 -8.28 9.14
CA GLN A 13 -16.45 -7.20 9.66
C GLN A 13 -16.65 -5.92 8.83
N ILE A 14 -16.65 -6.06 7.51
CA ILE A 14 -16.79 -4.94 6.58
C ILE A 14 -18.20 -4.36 6.61
N ASP A 15 -19.24 -5.19 6.75
CA ASP A 15 -20.63 -4.75 6.92
C ASP A 15 -20.87 -4.00 8.25
N VAL A 16 -20.08 -4.28 9.29
CA VAL A 16 -20.13 -3.47 10.51
C VAL A 16 -19.54 -2.08 10.25
N PHE A 17 -18.40 -1.97 9.56
CA PHE A 17 -17.81 -0.68 9.21
C PHE A 17 -18.67 0.14 8.26
N SER A 18 -19.37 -0.48 7.31
CA SER A 18 -20.24 0.22 6.35
C SER A 18 -21.43 0.93 7.00
N LYS A 19 -21.75 0.61 8.24
CA LYS A 19 -22.80 1.25 9.05
C LYS A 19 -22.27 2.41 9.91
N THR A 20 -20.99 2.75 9.77
CA THR A 20 -20.34 3.86 10.49
C THR A 20 -19.98 4.99 9.53
N ASN A 21 -19.30 6.03 10.04
CA ASN A 21 -18.74 7.11 9.22
C ASN A 21 -17.30 6.80 8.73
N ALA A 22 -16.87 5.53 8.75
CA ALA A 22 -15.56 5.16 8.22
C ALA A 22 -15.52 5.41 6.71
N ASP A 23 -14.48 6.11 6.25
CA ASP A 23 -14.32 6.46 4.83
C ASP A 23 -13.94 5.27 3.94
N MET A 24 -13.22 4.29 4.51
CA MET A 24 -12.73 3.10 3.82
C MET A 24 -12.31 1.99 4.80
N VAL A 25 -12.12 0.78 4.28
CA VAL A 25 -11.44 -0.32 4.97
C VAL A 25 -10.08 -0.62 4.32
N SER A 26 -9.11 -1.09 5.10
CA SER A 26 -7.78 -1.47 4.59
C SER A 26 -7.49 -2.94 4.91
N GLY A 27 -7.26 -3.74 3.87
CA GLY A 27 -6.73 -5.09 3.99
C GLY A 27 -5.20 -5.03 3.99
N LEU A 28 -4.59 -5.14 5.16
CA LEU A 28 -3.13 -5.05 5.35
C LEU A 28 -2.50 -6.44 5.47
N THR A 29 -1.17 -6.54 5.31
CA THR A 29 -0.39 -7.79 5.53
C THR A 29 -0.80 -9.00 4.70
N LEU A 30 -1.38 -8.81 3.50
CA LEU A 30 -1.87 -9.95 2.73
C LEU A 30 -0.71 -10.67 2.03
N THR A 31 -0.68 -11.99 2.13
CA THR A 31 0.41 -12.82 1.58
C THR A 31 0.00 -13.63 0.36
N TYR A 32 -1.27 -13.64 -0.01
CA TYR A 32 -1.77 -14.32 -1.21
C TYR A 32 -3.00 -13.62 -1.82
N PRO A 33 -3.17 -13.65 -3.16
CA PRO A 33 -4.23 -12.88 -3.82
C PRO A 33 -5.66 -13.31 -3.49
N ALA A 34 -5.90 -14.58 -3.15
CA ALA A 34 -7.27 -15.06 -2.91
C ALA A 34 -7.95 -14.34 -1.74
N GLU A 35 -7.22 -14.05 -0.66
CA GLU A 35 -7.74 -13.27 0.46
C GLU A 35 -8.04 -11.83 0.06
N ALA A 36 -7.15 -11.18 -0.69
CA ALA A 36 -7.36 -9.85 -1.22
C ALA A 36 -8.62 -9.76 -2.11
N ILE A 37 -8.84 -10.76 -2.97
CA ILE A 37 -10.06 -10.87 -3.79
C ILE A 37 -11.29 -10.98 -2.91
N GLY A 38 -11.25 -11.83 -1.88
CA GLY A 38 -12.37 -12.01 -0.96
C GLY A 38 -12.74 -10.72 -0.22
N ILE A 39 -11.74 -10.03 0.35
CA ILE A 39 -11.90 -8.72 1.02
C ILE A 39 -12.49 -7.70 0.04
N ALA A 40 -11.93 -7.58 -1.16
CA ALA A 40 -12.39 -6.61 -2.15
C ALA A 40 -13.83 -6.89 -2.59
N ARG A 41 -14.20 -8.15 -2.83
CA ARG A 41 -15.59 -8.53 -3.17
C ARG A 41 -16.55 -8.22 -2.03
N ALA A 42 -16.17 -8.49 -0.78
CA ALA A 42 -16.99 -8.19 0.39
C ALA A 42 -17.23 -6.67 0.53
N ALA A 43 -16.17 -5.87 0.37
CA ALA A 43 -16.27 -4.40 0.40
C ALA A 43 -17.16 -3.85 -0.72
N LYS A 44 -16.98 -4.34 -1.96
CA LYS A 44 -17.82 -3.99 -3.10
C LYS A 44 -19.30 -4.25 -2.84
N ALA A 45 -19.63 -5.40 -2.22
CA ALA A 45 -21.01 -5.81 -2.00
C ALA A 45 -21.80 -4.84 -1.11
N VAL A 46 -21.12 -4.09 -0.23
CA VAL A 46 -21.73 -3.09 0.66
C VAL A 46 -21.37 -1.64 0.29
N GLY A 47 -20.72 -1.42 -0.85
CA GLY A 47 -20.33 -0.09 -1.31
C GLY A 47 -19.24 0.59 -0.47
N MET A 48 -18.46 -0.18 0.30
CA MET A 48 -17.36 0.33 1.13
C MET A 48 -16.07 0.42 0.30
N PRO A 49 -15.42 1.60 0.20
CA PRO A 49 -14.09 1.69 -0.42
C PRO A 49 -13.06 0.83 0.31
N VAL A 50 -12.13 0.24 -0.45
CA VAL A 50 -11.13 -0.68 0.10
C VAL A 50 -9.75 -0.44 -0.48
N VAL A 51 -8.75 -0.53 0.40
CA VAL A 51 -7.33 -0.52 0.04
C VAL A 51 -6.75 -1.90 0.31
N ILE A 52 -5.92 -2.40 -0.60
CA ILE A 52 -5.27 -3.70 -0.48
C ILE A 52 -3.76 -3.50 -0.35
N SER A 53 -3.16 -4.16 0.63
CA SER A 53 -1.71 -4.15 0.84
C SER A 53 -1.16 -5.57 0.84
N PHE A 54 -0.21 -5.83 -0.05
CA PHE A 54 0.54 -7.09 -0.07
C PHE A 54 1.86 -6.97 0.70
N THR A 55 2.25 -8.06 1.34
CA THR A 55 3.59 -8.27 1.88
C THR A 55 4.47 -8.93 0.83
N LEU A 56 5.70 -8.43 0.71
CA LEU A 56 6.68 -8.90 -0.26
C LEU A 56 7.97 -9.32 0.45
N GLU A 57 8.64 -10.31 -0.11
CA GLU A 57 10.00 -10.68 0.24
C GLU A 57 11.02 -9.71 -0.41
N THR A 58 12.30 -9.86 -0.06
CA THR A 58 13.42 -9.04 -0.55
C THR A 58 13.53 -8.99 -2.08
N ASP A 59 13.03 -10.01 -2.77
CA ASP A 59 13.05 -10.14 -4.22
C ASP A 59 11.83 -9.51 -4.90
N GLY A 60 10.94 -8.87 -4.14
CA GLY A 60 9.73 -8.21 -4.63
C GLY A 60 8.59 -9.18 -4.97
N ARG A 61 8.66 -10.44 -4.52
CA ARG A 61 7.61 -11.44 -4.67
C ARG A 61 6.81 -11.60 -3.38
N LEU A 62 5.55 -12.00 -3.51
CA LEU A 62 4.75 -12.46 -2.38
C LEU A 62 5.37 -13.75 -1.81
N PRO A 63 5.07 -14.13 -0.55
CA PRO A 63 5.50 -15.42 0.01
C PRO A 63 5.08 -16.65 -0.82
N THR A 64 4.05 -16.53 -1.66
CA THR A 64 3.63 -17.56 -2.62
C THR A 64 4.51 -17.65 -3.86
N GLY A 65 5.50 -16.78 -4.02
CA GLY A 65 6.42 -16.69 -5.17
C GLY A 65 5.89 -15.86 -6.35
N GLN A 66 4.65 -15.37 -6.29
CA GLN A 66 4.10 -14.49 -7.33
C GLN A 66 4.74 -13.11 -7.27
N THR A 67 4.96 -12.45 -8.40
CA THR A 67 5.32 -11.03 -8.41
C THR A 67 4.17 -10.16 -7.92
N LEU A 68 4.48 -8.98 -7.38
CA LEU A 68 3.45 -7.99 -7.04
C LEU A 68 2.52 -7.67 -8.21
N LYS A 69 3.08 -7.54 -9.42
CA LYS A 69 2.31 -7.25 -10.64
C LYS A 69 1.26 -8.33 -10.91
N GLU A 70 1.67 -9.60 -10.91
CA GLU A 70 0.75 -10.72 -11.14
C GLU A 70 -0.36 -10.77 -10.07
N ALA A 71 -0.02 -10.48 -8.82
CA ALA A 71 -0.99 -10.41 -7.73
C ALA A 71 -2.03 -9.29 -7.94
N ILE A 72 -1.59 -8.09 -8.29
CA ILE A 72 -2.46 -6.94 -8.57
C ILE A 72 -3.36 -7.24 -9.76
N GLU A 73 -2.81 -7.68 -10.89
CA GLU A 73 -3.58 -7.98 -12.12
C GLU A 73 -4.66 -9.04 -11.86
N LEU A 74 -4.34 -10.05 -11.04
CA LEU A 74 -5.29 -11.08 -10.64
C LEU A 74 -6.44 -10.53 -9.79
N VAL A 75 -6.13 -9.69 -8.79
CA VAL A 75 -7.15 -9.05 -7.94
C VAL A 75 -8.03 -8.12 -8.76
N ASP A 76 -7.43 -7.27 -9.60
CA ASP A 76 -8.12 -6.33 -10.46
C ASP A 76 -9.07 -7.05 -11.42
N GLN A 77 -8.60 -8.10 -12.10
CA GLN A 77 -9.43 -8.90 -12.98
C GLN A 77 -10.59 -9.57 -12.24
N ALA A 78 -10.33 -10.15 -11.06
CA ALA A 78 -11.33 -10.90 -10.30
C ALA A 78 -12.37 -10.00 -9.59
N THR A 79 -12.09 -8.71 -9.46
CA THR A 79 -12.92 -7.74 -8.71
C THR A 79 -13.43 -6.59 -9.57
N GLN A 80 -13.00 -6.49 -10.83
CA GLN A 80 -13.26 -5.36 -11.73
C GLN A 80 -12.64 -4.05 -11.20
N ASN A 81 -11.36 -4.08 -10.83
CA ASN A 81 -10.59 -2.94 -10.29
C ASN A 81 -11.27 -2.32 -9.06
N THR A 82 -11.77 -3.14 -8.14
CA THR A 82 -12.47 -2.65 -6.95
C THR A 82 -11.54 -1.90 -5.97
N PRO A 83 -10.31 -2.36 -5.68
CA PRO A 83 -9.44 -1.65 -4.77
C PRO A 83 -9.19 -0.21 -5.23
N ALA A 84 -9.34 0.75 -4.31
CA ALA A 84 -9.12 2.16 -4.59
C ALA A 84 -7.66 2.44 -4.97
N TYR A 85 -6.73 1.75 -4.30
CA TYR A 85 -5.32 1.68 -4.64
C TYR A 85 -4.69 0.46 -3.95
N TYR A 86 -3.48 0.13 -4.39
CA TYR A 86 -2.65 -0.90 -3.77
C TYR A 86 -1.54 -0.25 -2.96
N MET A 87 -1.23 -0.86 -1.82
CA MET A 87 -0.07 -0.54 -1.00
C MET A 87 0.89 -1.72 -1.03
N ILE A 88 2.16 -1.43 -0.78
CA ILE A 88 3.12 -2.44 -0.36
C ILE A 88 3.26 -2.23 1.13
N GLY A 89 2.82 -3.23 1.88
CA GLY A 89 2.89 -3.21 3.34
C GLY A 89 3.97 -4.18 3.73
N PHE A 90 4.89 -3.75 4.58
CA PHE A 90 5.98 -4.59 5.06
C PHE A 90 6.88 -5.06 3.90
N MET A 91 7.60 -4.11 3.31
CA MET A 91 9.03 -4.26 3.50
C MET A 91 9.25 -3.61 4.85
N GLU A 92 9.52 -4.40 5.89
CA GLU A 92 10.30 -3.82 6.98
C GLU A 92 11.49 -3.14 6.28
N LEU A 93 11.61 -1.82 6.34
CA LEU A 93 12.81 -1.19 5.79
C LEU A 93 14.06 -1.62 6.56
N GLU A 94 13.90 -2.33 7.69
CA GLU A 94 14.95 -3.17 8.30
C GLU A 94 15.43 -4.28 7.34
N VAL A 95 14.62 -4.84 6.45
CA VAL A 95 15.06 -5.81 5.42
C VAL A 95 15.99 -5.17 4.40
N ILE A 96 15.77 -3.89 4.05
CA ILE A 96 16.62 -3.13 3.12
C ILE A 96 17.90 -2.64 3.81
N VAL A 97 17.81 -2.20 5.07
CA VAL A 97 18.96 -1.69 5.85
C VAL A 97 19.81 -2.83 6.43
N GLN A 98 19.21 -3.94 6.88
CA GLN A 98 19.87 -5.07 7.56
C GLN A 98 20.12 -6.31 6.66
N LYS A 99 19.53 -6.39 5.46
CA LYS A 99 19.63 -7.55 4.53
C LYS A 99 19.17 -8.89 5.15
N LYS A 100 18.10 -8.88 5.93
CA LYS A 100 17.53 -10.07 6.60
C LYS A 100 16.14 -10.41 6.05
N SER A 101 15.78 -11.69 6.01
CA SER A 101 14.45 -12.21 5.66
C SER A 101 13.47 -12.16 6.84
N HIS A 102 12.16 -12.28 6.57
CA HIS A 102 11.12 -12.37 7.62
C HIS A 102 11.42 -13.43 8.70
N ALA A 103 12.00 -14.56 8.30
CA ALA A 103 12.39 -15.61 9.22
C ALA A 103 13.51 -15.17 10.17
N GLU A 104 14.50 -14.44 9.66
CA GLU A 104 15.63 -13.94 10.46
C GLU A 104 15.22 -12.85 11.45
N LEU A 105 14.19 -12.07 11.13
CA LEU A 105 13.66 -11.01 11.98
C LEU A 105 12.84 -11.55 13.15
N ASN A 106 12.03 -12.57 12.93
CA ASN A 106 11.29 -13.26 14.00
C ASN A 106 12.21 -13.86 15.09
N GLU A 107 13.48 -14.10 14.76
CA GLU A 107 14.48 -14.67 15.67
C GLU A 107 15.44 -13.62 16.27
N ALA A 108 15.31 -12.34 15.90
CA ALA A 108 16.17 -11.27 16.39
C ALA A 108 15.91 -10.96 17.87
N LYS A 109 16.99 -10.84 18.66
CA LYS A 109 16.91 -10.52 20.11
C LYS A 109 16.87 -9.03 20.40
N GLU A 110 17.39 -8.23 19.48
CA GLU A 110 17.36 -6.78 19.53
C GLU A 110 16.87 -6.29 18.16
N LEU A 111 15.97 -5.32 18.17
CA LEU A 111 15.43 -4.68 16.98
C LEU A 111 16.08 -3.30 16.86
N ASP A 112 16.60 -3.02 15.67
CA ASP A 112 17.17 -1.72 15.33
C ASP A 112 16.05 -0.83 14.81
N GLU A 113 15.79 0.29 15.48
CA GLU A 113 14.76 1.24 15.03
C GLU A 113 15.07 1.87 13.66
N GLY A 114 16.30 1.70 13.14
CA GLY A 114 16.78 2.31 11.92
C GLY A 114 17.12 3.80 12.07
N ASP A 115 17.65 4.40 11.01
CA ASP A 115 17.92 5.85 10.95
C ASP A 115 16.72 6.60 10.35
N PRO A 116 16.04 7.48 11.12
CA PRO A 116 14.96 8.32 10.61
C PRO A 116 15.32 9.14 9.36
N VAL A 117 16.55 9.65 9.28
CA VAL A 117 16.98 10.51 8.17
C VAL A 117 17.13 9.68 6.90
N GLU A 118 17.80 8.53 6.97
CA GLU A 118 17.92 7.58 5.87
C GLU A 118 16.53 7.14 5.38
N PHE A 119 15.64 6.78 6.31
CA PHE A 119 14.27 6.38 6.00
C PHE A 119 13.47 7.47 5.26
N GLY A 120 13.64 8.74 5.65
CA GLY A 120 13.03 9.87 4.96
C GLY A 120 13.56 10.04 3.53
N GLU A 121 14.87 9.89 3.34
CA GLU A 121 15.52 10.00 2.03
C GLU A 121 15.14 8.84 1.09
N ASP A 122 14.99 7.63 1.60
CA ASP A 122 14.52 6.48 0.83
C ASP A 122 13.08 6.68 0.33
N ASN A 123 12.19 7.19 1.19
CA ASN A 123 10.83 7.55 0.78
C ASN A 123 10.83 8.62 -0.32
N ARG A 124 11.72 9.61 -0.21
CA ARG A 124 11.89 10.64 -1.24
C ARG A 124 12.39 10.05 -2.55
N ALA A 125 13.31 9.09 -2.50
CA ALA A 125 13.81 8.37 -3.68
C ALA A 125 12.68 7.58 -4.36
N LEU A 126 11.87 6.85 -3.58
CA LEU A 126 10.71 6.11 -4.09
C LEU A 126 9.70 7.02 -4.77
N LEU A 127 9.35 8.17 -4.17
CA LEU A 127 8.45 9.15 -4.80
C LEU A 127 9.00 9.68 -6.13
N ASN A 128 10.32 9.87 -6.24
CA ASN A 128 10.93 10.34 -7.48
C ASN A 128 10.90 9.26 -8.58
N MET A 129 11.02 7.98 -8.21
CA MET A 129 11.01 6.85 -9.14
C MET A 129 9.59 6.46 -9.56
N LEU A 130 8.65 6.43 -8.61
CA LEU A 130 7.29 5.94 -8.77
C LEU A 130 6.33 7.12 -8.89
N LYS A 131 6.12 7.61 -10.11
CA LYS A 131 5.32 8.81 -10.36
C LYS A 131 3.86 8.72 -9.90
N ASN A 132 3.33 7.50 -9.74
CA ASN A 132 1.97 7.26 -9.26
C ASN A 132 1.90 7.03 -7.73
N LEU A 133 3.03 7.02 -7.02
CA LEU A 133 3.06 6.88 -5.56
C LEU A 133 2.54 8.16 -4.92
N ASN A 134 1.45 8.05 -4.17
CA ASN A 134 0.76 9.18 -3.55
C ASN A 134 0.52 9.00 -2.04
N THR A 135 0.83 7.82 -1.52
CA THR A 135 0.65 7.44 -0.12
C THR A 135 1.99 6.90 0.36
N ILE A 136 2.54 7.51 1.40
CA ILE A 136 3.80 7.11 2.04
C ILE A 136 3.62 7.11 3.55
N GLY A 137 4.46 6.37 4.25
CA GLY A 137 4.42 6.26 5.69
C GLY A 137 5.43 5.25 6.18
N GLY A 138 5.19 4.74 7.37
CA GLY A 138 5.95 3.62 7.92
C GLY A 138 5.05 2.65 8.66
N CYS A 139 5.65 1.57 9.14
CA CYS A 139 4.93 0.47 9.76
C CYS A 139 5.53 0.14 11.14
N CYS A 140 5.73 -1.14 11.46
CA CYS A 140 6.49 -1.57 12.65
C CYS A 140 7.87 -0.89 12.69
N GLY A 141 8.34 -0.52 13.88
CA GLY A 141 9.60 0.21 14.08
C GLY A 141 9.55 1.71 13.79
N THR A 142 8.57 2.18 13.00
CA THR A 142 8.43 3.61 12.69
C THR A 142 7.82 4.38 13.87
N ASN A 143 8.45 5.49 14.24
CA ASN A 143 7.97 6.41 15.27
C ASN A 143 7.90 7.86 14.75
N HIS A 144 7.53 8.79 15.61
CA HIS A 144 7.36 10.21 15.23
C HIS A 144 8.60 10.84 14.56
N ARG A 145 9.82 10.42 14.93
CA ARG A 145 11.06 10.94 14.30
C ARG A 145 11.12 10.58 12.82
N HIS A 146 10.78 9.33 12.49
CA HIS A 146 10.75 8.84 11.12
C HIS A 146 9.71 9.57 10.28
N ILE A 147 8.52 9.79 10.83
CA ILE A 147 7.47 10.55 10.15
C ILE A 147 7.91 11.99 9.90
N GLU A 148 8.59 12.62 10.88
CA GLU A 148 9.11 13.97 10.72
C GLU A 148 10.13 14.05 9.57
N GLU A 149 11.07 13.11 9.49
CA GLU A 149 12.07 13.07 8.41
C GLU A 149 11.46 12.72 7.04
N ILE A 150 10.46 11.84 6.98
CA ILE A 150 9.66 11.63 5.75
C ILE A 150 9.05 12.96 5.29
N CYS A 151 8.40 13.69 6.19
CA CYS A 151 7.79 14.97 5.85
C CYS A 151 8.83 15.99 5.35
N LYS A 152 9.96 16.12 6.04
CA LYS A 152 11.05 17.03 5.64
C LYS A 152 11.60 16.69 4.25
N ALA A 153 11.89 15.42 3.99
CA ALA A 153 12.45 14.96 2.72
C ALA A 153 11.44 15.08 1.56
N CYS A 154 10.17 14.73 1.79
CA CYS A 154 9.19 14.55 0.73
C CYS A 154 8.35 15.79 0.40
N ILE A 155 8.28 16.80 1.29
CA ILE A 155 7.36 17.95 1.12
C ILE A 155 7.54 18.68 -0.22
N ASN A 156 8.79 18.86 -0.67
CA ASN A 156 9.08 19.55 -1.93
C ASN A 156 8.69 18.70 -3.14
N VAL A 157 8.83 17.38 -3.06
CA VAL A 157 8.45 16.45 -4.13
C VAL A 157 6.93 16.44 -4.31
N PHE A 158 6.17 16.32 -3.22
CA PHE A 158 4.71 16.39 -3.28
C PHE A 158 4.20 17.71 -3.82
N ASN A 159 4.80 18.84 -3.41
CA ASN A 159 4.41 20.16 -3.91
C ASN A 159 4.66 20.31 -5.41
N GLN A 160 5.72 19.69 -5.94
CA GLN A 160 6.00 19.67 -7.38
C GLN A 160 5.00 18.77 -8.13
N LEU A 161 4.76 17.54 -7.65
CA LEU A 161 3.82 16.61 -8.28
C LEU A 161 2.38 17.15 -8.30
N LYS A 162 1.91 17.78 -7.23
CA LYS A 162 0.58 18.41 -7.17
C LYS A 162 0.45 19.57 -8.16
N ARG A 163 1.52 20.33 -8.40
CA ARG A 163 1.53 21.42 -9.39
C ARG A 163 1.42 20.89 -10.82
N VAL A 164 2.21 19.88 -11.16
CA VAL A 164 2.17 19.25 -12.50
C VAL A 164 0.78 18.69 -12.82
N ASN A 165 0.17 17.95 -11.88
CA ASN A 165 -1.16 17.39 -12.09
C ASN A 165 -2.24 18.47 -12.27
N HIS A 166 -2.14 19.60 -11.56
CA HIS A 166 -3.08 20.71 -11.72
C HIS A 166 -2.95 21.37 -13.09
N ASP A 167 -1.72 21.57 -13.58
CA ASP A 167 -1.44 22.23 -14.87
C ASP A 167 -1.81 21.33 -16.07
N GLU A 168 -1.59 20.01 -15.97
CA GLU A 168 -2.01 19.04 -17.00
C GLU A 168 -3.54 18.89 -17.10
N ILE A 169 -4.25 18.90 -15.96
CA ILE A 169 -5.71 18.91 -15.94
C ILE A 169 -6.27 20.18 -16.58
N GLN A 170 -5.66 21.34 -16.32
CA GLN A 170 -6.09 22.61 -16.94
C GLN A 170 -5.79 22.68 -18.44
N SER A 171 -4.68 22.11 -18.91
CA SER A 171 -4.35 22.11 -20.35
C SER A 171 -5.26 21.18 -21.15
N THR A 172 -5.62 20.02 -20.59
CA THR A 172 -6.54 19.05 -21.23
C THR A 172 -8.00 19.49 -21.19
N ALA A 173 -8.41 20.25 -20.17
CA ALA A 173 -9.74 20.87 -20.10
C ALA A 173 -9.95 21.95 -21.17
N SER A 174 -8.88 22.58 -21.67
CA SER A 174 -8.92 23.66 -22.67
C SER A 174 -9.04 23.17 -24.12
N ILE A 175 -8.98 21.85 -24.37
CA ILE A 175 -9.01 21.26 -25.73
C ILE A 175 -10.40 20.74 -26.12
N LYS A 176 -11.43 20.87 -25.25
CA LYS A 176 -12.80 20.36 -25.52
C LYS A 176 -13.87 21.44 -25.77
N THR A 177 -13.46 22.66 -26.11
CA THR A 177 -14.37 23.69 -26.60
C THR A 177 -13.89 24.15 -27.96
N ASP A 178 -14.24 23.39 -29.01
CA ASP A 178 -14.37 23.84 -30.40
C ASP A 178 -15.22 22.82 -31.18
#